data_AF-A0A923LX95-F1
#
_entry.id   AF-A0A923LX95-F1
#
_cell.length_a   1.000
_cell.length_b   1.000
_cell.length_c   1.000
_cell.angle_alpha   90.00
_cell.angle_beta   90.00
_cell.angle_gamma   90.00
#
_symmetry.space_group_name_H-M   'P 1'
#
loop_
_entity.id
_entity.type
_entity.pdbx_description
1 polymer ?
#
loop_
_entity_poly.entity_id
_entity_poly.type
_entity_poly.pdbx_seq_one_letter_code
_entity_poly.pdbx_strand_id
1 'polypeptide(L)'
;AARFARASTDKALTFPDVPADAWYRGAVQTAVSYGWINGYEDGTFRPEQPIGRAETAAIINRMLARIADRSAVDNGAGTRFPDVPASHWAFYDVVEASTEHDYTRDSNTAEESWSK
;
A
#
# COMPACT_ATOMS: atom_id res chain seq x y z
N ALA A 1 12.03 8.74 4.95
CA ALA A 1 11.29 7.93 3.98
C ALA A 1 11.02 8.69 2.67
N ALA A 2 10.35 9.85 2.68
CA ALA A 2 9.97 10.61 1.47
C ALA A 2 11.08 10.93 0.46
N ARG A 3 12.34 11.08 0.90
CA ARG A 3 13.48 11.37 0.04
C ARG A 3 13.81 10.30 -1.02
N PHE A 4 13.21 9.11 -0.93
CA PHE A 4 13.47 7.99 -1.86
C PHE A 4 12.31 7.73 -2.85
N ALA A 5 11.20 8.47 -2.76
CA ALA A 5 10.06 8.22 -3.61
C ALA A 5 10.07 9.10 -4.87
N ARG A 6 9.73 8.50 -6.01
CA ARG A 6 9.63 9.16 -7.31
C ARG A 6 8.34 9.99 -7.31
N ALA A 7 8.44 11.31 -7.31
CA ALA A 7 7.28 12.19 -7.19
C ALA A 7 6.39 12.13 -8.45
N SER A 8 5.08 11.91 -8.26
CA SER A 8 4.04 12.32 -9.22
C SER A 8 3.42 13.61 -8.70
N THR A 9 3.76 14.74 -9.34
CA THR A 9 3.66 16.07 -8.74
C THR A 9 2.27 16.69 -8.68
N ASP A 10 1.18 16.10 -9.20
CA ASP A 10 -0.09 16.83 -9.32
C ASP A 10 -1.36 16.04 -8.92
N LYS A 11 -1.34 15.32 -7.78
CA LYS A 11 -2.59 14.84 -7.18
C LYS A 11 -3.09 15.86 -6.15
N ALA A 12 -4.11 16.64 -6.53
CA ALA A 12 -4.82 17.51 -5.60
C ALA A 12 -5.40 16.68 -4.44
N LEU A 13 -5.22 17.13 -3.20
CA LEU A 13 -5.83 16.50 -2.04
C LEU A 13 -7.34 16.80 -2.04
N THR A 14 -8.14 15.81 -2.40
CA THR A 14 -9.60 15.94 -2.57
C THR A 14 -10.40 15.42 -1.37
N PHE A 15 -9.74 15.05 -0.27
CA PHE A 15 -10.42 14.50 0.90
C PHE A 15 -11.23 15.58 1.63
N PRO A 16 -12.57 15.45 1.72
CA PRO A 16 -13.42 16.47 2.33
C PRO A 16 -13.24 16.56 3.85
N ASP A 17 -12.68 15.51 4.46
CA ASP A 17 -12.40 15.37 5.88
C ASP A 17 -10.94 15.72 6.24
N VAL A 18 -10.21 16.39 5.34
CA VAL A 18 -8.89 16.95 5.62
C VAL A 18 -8.94 18.48 5.46
N PRO A 19 -9.20 19.23 6.54
CA PRO A 19 -9.25 20.69 6.52
C PRO A 19 -7.94 21.33 6.02
N ALA A 20 -8.05 22.50 5.40
CA ALA A 20 -6.91 23.22 4.84
C ALA A 20 -5.86 23.63 5.89
N ASP A 21 -6.30 23.85 7.13
CA ASP A 21 -5.51 24.25 8.29
C ASP A 21 -5.15 23.09 9.23
N ALA A 22 -5.51 21.85 8.88
CA ALA A 22 -5.16 20.68 9.69
C ALA A 22 -3.64 20.49 9.74
N TRP A 23 -3.10 20.31 10.95
CA TRP A 23 -1.65 20.16 11.18
C TRP A 23 -1.05 18.97 10.41
N TYR A 24 -1.83 17.91 10.17
CA TYR A 24 -1.42 16.71 9.44
C TYR A 24 -1.55 16.83 7.93
N ARG A 25 -2.18 17.90 7.41
CA ARG A 25 -2.51 18.04 5.98
C ARG A 25 -1.28 17.86 5.07
N GLY A 26 -0.15 18.44 5.44
CA GLY A 26 1.10 18.33 4.66
C GLY A 26 1.61 16.89 4.55
N ALA A 27 1.48 16.11 5.63
CA ALA A 27 1.85 14.69 5.63
C ALA A 27 0.90 13.86 4.74
N VAL A 28 -0.41 14.11 4.83
CA VAL A 28 -1.40 13.44 3.97
C VAL A 28 -1.15 13.76 2.50
N GLN A 29 -0.95 15.05 2.17
CA GLN A 29 -0.62 15.47 0.80
C GLN A 29 0.61 14.72 0.27
N THR A 30 1.67 14.63 1.08
CA THR A 30 2.90 13.93 0.70
C THR A 30 2.63 12.44 0.43
N ALA A 31 1.94 11.75 1.34
CA ALA A 31 1.62 10.33 1.19
C ALA A 31 0.75 10.06 -0.04
N VAL A 32 -0.21 10.93 -0.33
CA VAL A 32 -1.08 10.85 -1.53
C VAL A 32 -0.29 11.11 -2.81
N SER A 33 0.58 12.13 -2.83
CA SER A 33 1.41 12.46 -3.99
C SER A 33 2.40 11.35 -4.36
N TYR A 34 2.81 10.54 -3.40
CA TYR A 34 3.63 9.34 -3.65
C TYR A 34 2.82 8.06 -3.88
N GLY A 35 1.48 8.14 -3.86
CA GLY A 35 0.61 6.98 -4.05
C GLY A 35 0.62 5.98 -2.88
N TRP A 36 1.16 6.36 -1.72
CA TRP A 36 1.18 5.49 -0.53
C TRP A 36 -0.21 5.35 0.10
N ILE A 37 -1.01 6.41 -0.01
CA ILE A 37 -2.39 6.47 0.50
C ILE A 37 -3.30 6.95 -0.62
N ASN A 38 -4.41 6.23 -0.82
CA ASN A 38 -5.43 6.57 -1.81
C ASN A 38 -6.73 7.12 -1.19
N GLY A 39 -6.92 6.96 0.12
CA GLY A 39 -8.20 7.20 0.78
C GLY A 39 -9.13 5.99 0.68
N TYR A 40 -10.35 6.16 1.19
CA TYR A 40 -11.42 5.18 1.14
C TYR A 40 -12.29 5.37 -0.12
N GLU A 41 -13.12 4.38 -0.45
CA GLU A 41 -13.99 4.41 -1.63
C GLU A 41 -15.00 5.57 -1.61
N ASP A 42 -15.39 6.03 -0.43
CA ASP A 42 -16.25 7.21 -0.22
C ASP A 42 -15.52 8.55 -0.41
N GLY A 43 -14.22 8.51 -0.76
CA GLY A 43 -13.39 9.69 -0.98
C GLY A 43 -12.88 10.35 0.30
N THR A 44 -12.91 9.67 1.45
CA THR A 44 -12.40 10.20 2.73
C THR A 44 -10.97 9.72 3.06
N PHE A 45 -10.29 10.40 3.99
CA PHE A 45 -9.01 9.97 4.58
C PHE A 45 -9.19 9.29 5.95
N ARG A 46 -10.23 9.69 6.69
CA ARG A 46 -10.60 9.30 8.06
C ARG A 46 -9.47 9.54 9.08
N PRO A 47 -9.02 10.79 9.28
CA PRO A 47 -7.84 11.11 10.09
C PRO A 47 -7.94 10.69 11.56
N GLU A 48 -9.15 10.66 12.12
CA GLU A 48 -9.41 10.29 13.51
C GLU A 48 -9.73 8.79 13.69
N GLN A 49 -9.82 8.02 12.59
CA GLN A 49 -10.06 6.58 12.66
C GLN A 49 -8.72 5.87 12.95
N PRO A 50 -8.65 5.01 13.98
CA PRO A 50 -7.48 4.16 14.19
C PRO A 50 -7.20 3.29 12.97
N ILE A 51 -5.95 3.27 12.53
CA ILE A 51 -5.51 2.45 11.40
C ILE A 51 -5.40 0.97 11.82
N GLY A 52 -5.85 0.07 10.96
CA GLY A 52 -5.72 -1.38 11.11
C GLY A 52 -4.38 -1.94 10.64
N ARG A 53 -4.08 -3.18 11.03
CA ARG A 53 -2.85 -3.89 10.60
C ARG A 53 -2.80 -4.13 9.09
N ALA A 54 -3.93 -4.47 8.48
CA ALA A 54 -4.05 -4.68 7.04
C ALA A 54 -3.79 -3.39 6.24
N GLU A 55 -4.34 -2.27 6.70
CA GLU A 55 -4.11 -0.95 6.11
C GLU A 55 -2.64 -0.52 6.24
N THR A 56 -2.06 -0.76 7.41
CA THR A 56 -0.63 -0.50 7.65
C THR A 56 0.25 -1.31 6.70
N ALA A 57 -0.03 -2.61 6.51
CA ALA A 57 0.70 -3.47 5.58
C ALA A 57 0.63 -2.92 4.14
N ALA A 58 -0.58 -2.58 3.68
CA ALA A 58 -0.78 -2.03 2.34
C ALA A 58 -0.03 -0.69 2.12
N ILE A 59 0.00 0.18 3.12
CA ILE A 59 0.75 1.46 3.04
C ILE A 59 2.26 1.19 2.97
N ILE A 60 2.79 0.29 3.80
CA ILE A 60 4.22 -0.04 3.83
C ILE A 60 4.66 -0.68 2.50
N ASN A 61 3.86 -1.60 1.96
CA ASN A 61 4.13 -2.22 0.66
C ASN A 61 4.25 -1.15 -0.44
N ARG A 62 3.29 -0.24 -0.54
CA ARG A 62 3.35 0.88 -1.50
C ARG A 62 4.57 1.78 -1.27
N MET A 63 4.88 2.09 0.00
CA MET A 63 6.03 2.93 0.34
C MET A 63 7.36 2.31 -0.09
N LEU A 64 7.50 1.00 0.07
CA LEU A 64 8.68 0.23 -0.32
C LEU A 64 8.61 -0.26 -1.78
N ALA A 65 7.54 0.11 -2.48
CA ALA A 65 7.19 -0.40 -3.81
C ALA A 65 7.18 -1.93 -3.89
N ARG A 66 6.88 -2.64 -2.79
CA ARG A 66 6.77 -4.10 -2.72
C ARG A 66 5.41 -4.54 -3.27
N ILE A 67 5.41 -5.59 -4.09
CA ILE A 67 4.20 -6.07 -4.77
C ILE A 67 4.21 -7.59 -4.76
N ALA A 68 3.13 -8.18 -4.24
CA ALA A 68 2.96 -9.63 -4.27
C ALA A 68 2.96 -10.17 -5.71
N ASP A 69 3.75 -11.20 -5.97
CA ASP A 69 3.57 -12.06 -7.14
C ASP A 69 2.25 -12.85 -6.96
N ARG A 70 1.17 -12.33 -7.55
CA ARG A 70 -0.16 -12.93 -7.41
C ARG A 70 -0.19 -14.36 -7.93
N SER A 71 0.53 -14.67 -9.01
CA SER A 71 0.59 -16.02 -9.55
C SER A 71 1.26 -16.97 -8.58
N ALA A 72 2.41 -16.59 -8.01
CA ALA A 72 3.10 -17.41 -7.01
C ALA A 72 2.21 -17.60 -5.76
N VAL A 73 1.61 -16.52 -5.26
CA VAL A 73 0.72 -16.56 -4.10
C VAL A 73 -0.49 -17.46 -4.36
N ASP A 74 -1.17 -17.32 -5.50
CA ASP A 74 -2.33 -18.14 -5.87
C ASP A 74 -1.96 -19.63 -6.02
N ASN A 75 -0.72 -19.93 -6.43
CA ASN A 75 -0.15 -21.28 -6.47
C ASN A 75 0.37 -21.78 -5.10
N GLY A 76 0.13 -21.04 -4.02
CA GLY A 76 0.39 -21.48 -2.64
C GLY A 76 1.67 -20.95 -2.02
N ALA A 77 2.41 -20.04 -2.68
CA ALA A 77 3.56 -19.38 -2.06
C ALA A 77 3.15 -18.42 -0.94
N GLY A 78 4.08 -18.16 -0.03
CA GLY A 78 3.97 -17.17 1.03
C GLY A 78 3.24 -17.61 2.30
N THR A 79 3.40 -16.81 3.35
CA THR A 79 2.80 -17.03 4.67
C THR A 79 1.30 -16.75 4.61
N ARG A 80 0.49 -17.60 5.26
CA ARG A 80 -0.99 -17.49 5.30
C ARG A 80 -1.49 -17.45 6.72
N PHE A 81 -2.54 -16.67 6.95
CA PHE A 81 -3.18 -16.53 8.26
C PHE A 81 -4.64 -16.98 8.20
N PRO A 82 -5.15 -17.76 9.19
CA PRO A 82 -6.54 -18.23 9.19
C PRO A 82 -7.59 -17.12 9.20
N ASP A 83 -7.26 -15.94 9.71
CA ASP A 83 -8.12 -14.76 9.81
C ASP A 83 -8.00 -13.81 8.62
N VAL A 84 -7.18 -14.14 7.61
CA VAL A 84 -7.02 -13.36 6.37
C VAL A 84 -7.31 -14.29 5.18
N PRO A 85 -8.58 -14.58 4.86
CA PRO A 85 -8.93 -15.42 3.73
C PRO A 85 -8.57 -14.73 2.40
N ALA A 86 -8.46 -15.51 1.32
CA ALA A 86 -8.13 -14.99 -0.02
C ALA A 86 -9.12 -13.93 -0.53
N SER A 87 -10.36 -13.93 -0.02
CA SER A 87 -11.38 -12.92 -0.32
C SER A 87 -11.22 -11.61 0.45
N HIS A 88 -10.33 -11.56 1.45
CA HIS A 88 -10.05 -10.33 2.19
C HIS A 88 -9.31 -9.34 1.29
N TRP A 89 -9.72 -8.07 1.29
CA TRP A 89 -9.19 -7.04 0.38
C TRP A 89 -7.66 -6.89 0.45
N ALA A 90 -7.08 -7.05 1.64
CA ALA A 90 -5.65 -6.95 1.89
C ALA A 90 -4.90 -8.28 1.81
N PHE A 91 -5.52 -9.35 1.30
CA PHE A 91 -4.93 -10.69 1.33
C PHE A 91 -3.50 -10.71 0.75
N TYR A 92 -3.31 -10.17 -0.46
CA TYR A 92 -1.99 -10.12 -1.10
C TYR A 92 -1.01 -9.20 -0.36
N ASP A 93 -1.48 -8.06 0.18
CA ASP A 93 -0.63 -7.16 0.96
C ASP A 93 -0.11 -7.81 2.25
N VAL A 94 -0.95 -8.61 2.90
CA VAL A 94 -0.56 -9.35 4.11
C VAL A 94 0.42 -10.46 3.79
N VAL A 95 0.20 -11.21 2.70
CA VAL A 95 1.11 -12.28 2.27
C VAL A 95 2.48 -11.69 1.90
N GLU A 96 2.51 -10.60 1.12
CA GLU A 96 3.73 -9.84 0.78
C GLU A 96 4.48 -9.39 2.04
N ALA A 97 3.79 -8.74 2.98
CA ALA A 97 4.42 -8.18 4.16
C ALA A 97 4.94 -9.23 5.17
N SER A 98 4.55 -10.50 5.02
CA SER A 98 4.85 -11.60 5.95
C SER A 98 5.67 -12.73 5.32
N THR A 99 6.14 -12.54 4.09
CA THR A 99 6.91 -13.53 3.36
C THR A 99 8.28 -12.98 3.03
N GLU A 100 9.33 -13.71 3.40
CA GLU A 100 10.68 -13.48 2.88
C GLU A 100 10.80 -14.17 1.52
N HIS A 101 11.29 -13.45 0.52
CA HIS A 101 11.56 -13.96 -0.81
C HIS A 101 12.56 -13.03 -1.52
N ASP A 102 13.29 -13.59 -2.48
CA ASP A 102 13.97 -12.80 -3.49
C ASP A 102 12.98 -12.44 -4.61
N TYR A 103 13.31 -11.44 -5.42
CA TYR A 103 12.47 -11.08 -6.56
C TYR A 103 13.29 -10.50 -7.72
N THR A 104 12.74 -10.67 -8.92
CA THR A 104 13.09 -9.84 -10.07
C THR A 104 11.90 -8.94 -10.39
N ARG A 105 12.17 -7.72 -10.88
CA ARG A 105 11.12 -6.75 -11.23
C ARG A 105 11.10 -6.51 -12.73
N ASP A 106 9.94 -6.67 -13.34
CA ASP A 106 9.74 -6.30 -14.73
C ASP A 106 9.77 -4.76 -14.85
N SER A 107 10.66 -4.24 -15.69
CA SER A 107 10.82 -2.79 -15.90
C SER A 107 9.61 -2.13 -16.57
N ASN A 108 8.75 -2.90 -17.22
CA ASN A 108 7.59 -2.43 -17.99
C ASN A 108 6.29 -2.45 -17.19
N THR A 109 6.07 -3.45 -16.33
CA THR A 109 4.83 -3.61 -15.54
C THR A 109 4.97 -3.22 -14.08
N ALA A 110 6.21 -3.06 -13.59
CA ALA A 110 6.54 -2.94 -12.17
C ALA A 110 6.10 -4.14 -11.31
N GLU A 111 5.71 -5.26 -11.92
CA GLU A 111 5.37 -6.49 -11.22
C GLU A 111 6.63 -7.21 -10.73
N GLU A 112 6.50 -7.91 -9.61
CA GLU A 112 7.53 -8.78 -9.07
C GLU A 112 7.28 -10.22 -9.49
N SER A 113 8.34 -10.91 -9.90
CA SER A 113 8.37 -12.37 -10.01
C SER A 113 9.20 -12.91 -8.85
N TRP A 114 8.55 -13.66 -7.95
CA TRP A 114 9.20 -14.16 -6.74
C TRP A 114 10.15 -15.32 -7.05
N SER A 115 11.29 -15.33 -6.37
CA SER A 115 12.26 -16.43 -6.39
C SER A 115 12.68 -16.80 -4.98
N LYS A 116 13.36 -17.95 -4.86
CA LYS A 116 14.01 -18.37 -3.61
C LYS A 116 15.34 -17.69 -3.41
#